data_AF-D6X3P5-F1
#
_entry.id   AF-D6X3P5-F1
#
_cell.length_a   1.000
_cell.length_b   1.000
_cell.length_c   1.000
_cell.angle_alpha   90.00
_cell.angle_beta   90.00
_cell.angle_gamma   90.00
#
_symmetry.space_group_name_H-M   'P 1'
#
loop_
_entity.id
_entity.type
_entity.pdbx_description
1 polymer ?
#
loop_
_entity_poly.entity_id
_entity_poly.type
_entity_poly.pdbx_seq_one_letter_code
_entity_poly.pdbx_strand_id
1 'polypeptide(L)'
;MATGPTPRSSATGEDFAQALANTSYCLSEFNPERSDYAIEKWLDIATKLKAELHIGDVLMIAKAGEALKGSAHRYYFGWSPVHRTWDEFCKDLVVAFPDCETPATTEASIHQLIPSRLALDTILNMVEYDLDHGKAQATICMHQPTGDRKLLKILSEFDACRRKQQAMQSQSSRSTDVPSLPRCREKFVKGSCFRCGQSGHHKINCNVDVDKDTSSKMAVETKNGPPTCSYCKNVGHTEPNCWSKHGRPKKAIVVKK
;
A
#
# COMPACT_ATOMS: atom_id res chain seq x y z
N MET A 1 -15.31 -57.07 15.25
CA MET A 1 -14.84 -55.67 15.33
C MET A 1 -14.20 -55.35 13.99
N ALA A 2 -14.86 -54.51 13.18
CA ALA A 2 -14.46 -54.24 11.80
C ALA A 2 -13.69 -52.92 11.72
N THR A 3 -12.48 -52.96 11.18
CA THR A 3 -11.67 -51.78 10.82
C THR A 3 -11.99 -51.38 9.38
N GLY A 4 -12.63 -50.23 9.20
CA GLY A 4 -12.85 -49.62 7.89
C GLY A 4 -11.62 -48.82 7.42
N PRO A 5 -11.32 -48.77 6.12
CA PRO A 5 -10.24 -47.97 5.58
C PRO A 5 -10.64 -46.50 5.37
N THR A 6 -9.76 -45.59 5.76
CA THR A 6 -9.81 -44.14 5.51
C THR A 6 -9.59 -43.85 4.02
N PRO A 7 -10.31 -42.89 3.40
CA PRO A 7 -10.02 -42.48 2.03
C PRO A 7 -8.76 -41.60 1.99
N ARG A 8 -7.78 -42.02 1.20
CA ARG A 8 -6.57 -41.25 0.88
C ARG A 8 -6.90 -40.36 -0.33
N SER A 9 -7.03 -39.05 -0.13
CA SER A 9 -7.12 -38.07 -1.22
C SER A 9 -5.85 -38.13 -2.04
N SER A 10 -5.94 -38.73 -3.22
CA SER A 10 -4.96 -38.61 -4.28
C SER A 10 -5.23 -37.30 -5.02
N ALA A 11 -4.46 -36.26 -4.71
CA ALA A 11 -4.37 -35.07 -5.57
C ALA A 11 -3.65 -35.51 -6.86
N THR A 12 -4.42 -35.73 -7.91
CA THR A 12 -4.01 -36.21 -9.23
C THR A 12 -3.19 -35.13 -9.95
N GLY A 13 -2.14 -35.54 -10.67
CA GLY A 13 -1.26 -34.65 -11.46
C GLY A 13 -1.94 -33.89 -12.60
N GLU A 14 -3.26 -34.04 -12.77
CA GLU A 14 -4.09 -33.32 -13.74
C GLU A 14 -4.24 -31.84 -13.36
N ASP A 15 -4.31 -31.51 -12.06
CA ASP A 15 -4.41 -30.11 -11.59
C ASP A 15 -3.16 -29.29 -11.93
N PHE A 16 -1.98 -29.92 -11.91
CA PHE A 16 -0.72 -29.24 -12.23
C PHE A 16 -0.54 -29.00 -13.73
N ALA A 17 -0.98 -29.95 -14.56
CA ALA A 17 -0.97 -29.80 -16.01
C ALA A 17 -1.98 -28.74 -16.48
N GLN A 18 -3.17 -28.70 -15.88
CA GLN A 18 -4.18 -27.67 -16.14
C GLN A 18 -3.70 -26.29 -15.69
N ALA A 19 -3.04 -26.18 -14.53
CA ALA A 19 -2.46 -24.92 -14.05
C ALA A 19 -1.37 -24.38 -14.98
N LEU A 20 -0.53 -25.25 -15.56
CA LEU A 20 0.48 -24.85 -16.54
C LEU A 20 -0.14 -24.45 -17.89
N ALA A 21 -1.13 -25.20 -18.39
CA ALA A 21 -1.87 -24.85 -19.61
C ALA A 21 -2.60 -23.49 -19.48
N ASN A 22 -3.10 -23.18 -18.28
CA ASN A 22 -3.73 -21.89 -17.97
C ASN A 22 -2.76 -20.70 -18.02
N THR A 23 -1.45 -20.92 -18.10
CA THR A 23 -0.46 -19.83 -18.23
C THR A 23 -0.01 -19.58 -19.68
N SER A 24 -0.24 -20.54 -20.59
CA SER A 24 0.30 -20.50 -21.96
C SER A 24 -0.70 -20.11 -23.03
N TYR A 25 -1.98 -19.89 -22.71
CA TYR A 25 -2.96 -19.46 -23.70
C TYR A 25 -2.81 -17.97 -24.02
N CYS A 26 -3.10 -17.62 -25.27
CA CYS A 26 -3.10 -16.24 -25.76
C CYS A 26 -4.46 -15.93 -26.38
N LEU A 27 -4.96 -14.73 -26.14
CA LEU A 27 -6.12 -14.19 -26.86
C LEU A 27 -5.66 -13.57 -28.18
N SER A 28 -6.54 -13.59 -29.17
CA SER A 28 -6.32 -12.82 -30.40
C SER A 28 -6.27 -11.33 -30.06
N GLU A 29 -5.39 -10.60 -30.74
CA GLU A 29 -5.30 -9.15 -30.52
C GLU A 29 -6.58 -8.46 -31.01
N PHE A 30 -7.04 -7.47 -30.23
CA PHE A 30 -8.18 -6.63 -30.60
C PHE A 30 -7.80 -5.16 -30.59
N ASN A 31 -8.09 -4.50 -31.70
CA ASN A 31 -7.84 -3.08 -31.91
C ASN A 31 -9.10 -2.43 -32.51
N PRO A 32 -9.85 -1.60 -31.77
CA PRO A 32 -11.08 -0.98 -32.27
C PRO A 32 -10.90 -0.23 -33.58
N GLU A 33 -9.72 0.36 -33.80
CA GLU A 33 -9.44 1.19 -34.97
C GLU A 33 -8.98 0.39 -36.21
N ARG A 34 -8.63 -0.90 -36.04
CA ARG A 34 -8.06 -1.73 -37.11
C ARG A 34 -8.75 -3.06 -37.34
N SER A 35 -9.52 -3.54 -36.36
CA SER A 35 -10.18 -4.84 -36.44
C SER A 35 -11.38 -4.74 -37.36
N ASP A 36 -11.56 -5.76 -38.18
CA ASP A 36 -12.68 -5.92 -39.10
C ASP A 36 -13.92 -6.53 -38.43
N TYR A 37 -13.85 -6.76 -37.11
CA TYR A 37 -14.92 -7.35 -36.32
C TYR A 37 -15.22 -6.52 -35.08
N ALA A 38 -16.49 -6.60 -34.68
CA ALA A 38 -17.08 -6.06 -33.48
C ALA A 38 -16.36 -6.49 -32.20
N ILE A 39 -16.33 -5.63 -31.18
CA ILE A 39 -15.81 -6.00 -29.85
C ILE A 39 -16.63 -7.16 -29.24
N GLU A 40 -17.93 -7.20 -29.51
CA GLU A 40 -18.83 -8.26 -29.03
C GLU A 40 -18.39 -9.64 -29.53
N LYS A 41 -18.05 -9.73 -30.82
CA LYS A 41 -17.54 -10.98 -31.41
C LYS A 41 -16.21 -11.40 -30.79
N TRP A 42 -15.33 -10.45 -30.48
CA TRP A 42 -14.08 -10.73 -29.77
C TRP A 42 -14.35 -11.30 -28.37
N LEU A 43 -15.24 -10.63 -27.62
CA LEU A 43 -15.60 -11.01 -26.26
C LEU A 43 -16.30 -12.37 -26.19
N ASP A 44 -17.11 -12.71 -27.20
CA ASP A 44 -17.73 -14.04 -27.31
C ASP A 44 -16.68 -15.15 -27.44
N ILE A 45 -15.66 -14.94 -28.29
CA ILE A 45 -14.55 -15.88 -28.45
C ILE A 45 -13.78 -16.03 -27.13
N ALA A 46 -13.43 -14.89 -26.51
CA ALA A 46 -12.73 -14.86 -25.23
C ALA A 46 -13.54 -15.57 -24.12
N THR A 47 -14.86 -15.36 -24.07
CA THR A 47 -15.75 -15.97 -23.07
C THR A 47 -15.86 -17.47 -23.25
N LYS A 48 -15.93 -17.96 -24.50
CA LYS A 48 -15.87 -19.40 -24.79
C LYS A 48 -14.55 -20.01 -24.31
N LEU A 49 -13.43 -19.36 -24.61
CA LEU A 49 -12.11 -19.82 -24.18
C LEU A 49 -11.98 -19.86 -22.64
N LYS A 50 -12.52 -18.84 -21.96
CA LYS A 50 -12.58 -18.79 -20.49
C LYS A 50 -13.33 -19.99 -19.92
N ALA A 51 -14.46 -20.35 -20.52
CA ALA A 51 -15.28 -21.49 -20.10
C ALA A 51 -14.58 -22.83 -20.36
N GLU A 52 -13.96 -22.99 -21.53
CA GLU A 52 -13.24 -24.20 -21.94
C GLU A 52 -12.01 -24.49 -21.07
N LEU A 53 -11.25 -23.45 -20.70
CA LEU A 53 -10.03 -23.59 -19.90
C LEU A 53 -10.25 -23.40 -18.40
N HIS A 54 -11.50 -23.19 -17.98
CA HIS A 54 -11.88 -22.90 -16.58
C HIS A 54 -11.06 -21.75 -15.96
N ILE A 55 -10.86 -20.68 -16.72
CA ILE A 55 -10.06 -19.54 -16.29
C ILE A 55 -10.87 -18.65 -15.34
N GLY A 56 -10.23 -18.28 -14.21
CA GLY A 56 -10.77 -17.32 -13.26
C GLY A 56 -10.81 -15.89 -13.82
N ASP A 57 -11.82 -15.12 -13.42
CA ASP A 57 -12.11 -13.79 -13.97
C ASP A 57 -10.90 -12.84 -13.96
N VAL A 58 -10.19 -12.74 -12.85
CA VAL A 58 -9.06 -11.81 -12.70
C VAL A 58 -7.94 -12.12 -13.70
N LEU A 59 -7.64 -13.41 -13.93
CA LEU A 59 -6.61 -13.82 -14.88
C LEU A 59 -7.08 -13.57 -16.33
N MET A 60 -8.35 -13.88 -16.62
CA MET A 60 -8.92 -13.63 -17.94
C MET A 60 -8.91 -12.14 -18.30
N ILE A 61 -9.26 -11.27 -17.34
CA ILE A 61 -9.20 -9.81 -17.48
C ILE A 61 -7.77 -9.35 -17.77
N ALA A 62 -6.78 -9.87 -17.04
CA ALA A 62 -5.38 -9.52 -17.27
C ALA A 62 -4.93 -9.92 -18.69
N LYS A 63 -5.29 -11.12 -19.14
CA LYS A 63 -5.01 -11.60 -20.49
C LYS A 63 -5.74 -10.82 -21.57
N ALA A 64 -6.99 -10.45 -21.33
CA ALA A 64 -7.72 -9.55 -22.22
C ALA A 64 -7.00 -8.20 -22.33
N GLY A 65 -6.55 -7.64 -21.21
CA GLY A 65 -5.75 -6.41 -21.19
C GLY A 65 -4.48 -6.48 -22.04
N GLU A 66 -3.75 -7.61 -22.02
CA GLU A 66 -2.55 -7.83 -22.86
C GLU A 66 -2.88 -7.86 -24.37
N ALA A 67 -4.05 -8.41 -24.73
CA ALA A 67 -4.50 -8.58 -26.10
C ALA A 67 -5.16 -7.32 -26.69
N LEU A 68 -5.70 -6.43 -25.85
CA LEU A 68 -6.23 -5.15 -26.28
C LEU A 68 -5.11 -4.24 -26.80
N LYS A 69 -5.36 -3.53 -27.90
CA LYS A 69 -4.48 -2.53 -28.52
C LYS A 69 -5.21 -1.20 -28.71
N GLY A 70 -4.47 -0.15 -29.09
CA GLY A 70 -5.05 1.14 -29.49
C GLY A 70 -5.81 1.86 -28.36
N SER A 71 -7.01 2.37 -28.67
CA SER A 71 -7.89 2.99 -27.67
C SER A 71 -8.41 2.01 -26.62
N ALA A 72 -8.69 0.75 -26.97
CA ALA A 72 -9.15 -0.25 -26.00
C ALA A 72 -8.10 -0.57 -24.93
N HIS A 73 -6.82 -0.66 -25.32
CA HIS A 73 -5.73 -0.82 -24.36
C HIS A 73 -5.65 0.37 -23.40
N ARG A 74 -5.78 1.60 -23.91
CA ARG A 74 -5.79 2.81 -23.08
C ARG A 74 -6.98 2.83 -22.12
N TYR A 75 -8.16 2.42 -22.59
CA TYR A 75 -9.35 2.28 -21.76
C TYR A 75 -9.10 1.30 -20.60
N TYR A 76 -8.53 0.11 -20.90
CA TYR A 76 -8.22 -0.90 -19.89
C TYR A 76 -7.32 -0.36 -18.76
N PHE A 77 -6.32 0.46 -19.05
CA PHE A 77 -5.47 1.07 -18.01
C PHE A 77 -6.21 2.03 -17.07
N GLY A 78 -7.26 2.70 -17.58
CA GLY A 78 -8.13 3.57 -16.79
C GLY A 78 -9.32 2.86 -16.17
N TRP A 79 -9.55 1.59 -16.51
CA TRP A 79 -10.70 0.83 -16.08
C TRP A 79 -10.56 0.41 -14.61
N SER A 80 -11.48 0.88 -13.78
CA SER A 80 -11.48 0.65 -12.34
C SER A 80 -12.90 0.36 -11.84
N PRO A 81 -13.39 -0.87 -12.05
CA PRO A 81 -14.74 -1.25 -11.62
C PRO A 81 -14.81 -1.40 -10.10
N VAL A 82 -16.04 -1.43 -9.58
CA VAL A 82 -16.29 -1.77 -8.17
C VAL A 82 -16.02 -3.27 -7.95
N HIS A 83 -16.40 -4.13 -8.91
CA HIS A 83 -16.10 -5.55 -8.88
C HIS A 83 -15.31 -5.98 -10.13
N ARG A 84 -14.19 -6.67 -9.94
CA ARG A 84 -13.38 -7.17 -11.06
C ARG A 84 -13.88 -8.53 -11.51
N THR A 85 -15.08 -8.56 -12.07
CA THR A 85 -15.68 -9.74 -12.69
C THR A 85 -15.55 -9.68 -14.20
N TRP A 86 -15.50 -10.85 -14.85
CA TRP A 86 -15.42 -10.92 -16.31
C TRP A 86 -16.67 -10.33 -16.97
N ASP A 87 -17.85 -10.55 -16.36
CA ASP A 87 -19.13 -10.03 -16.86
C ASP A 87 -19.20 -8.49 -16.82
N GLU A 88 -18.76 -7.86 -15.72
CA GLU A 88 -18.66 -6.38 -15.67
C GLU A 88 -17.66 -5.85 -16.70
N PHE A 89 -16.53 -6.52 -16.86
CA PHE A 89 -15.54 -6.15 -17.87
C PHE A 89 -16.13 -6.17 -19.29
N CYS A 90 -16.85 -7.24 -19.66
CA CYS A 90 -17.48 -7.34 -20.97
C CYS A 90 -18.51 -6.22 -21.20
N LYS A 91 -19.40 -5.99 -20.24
CA LYS A 91 -20.44 -4.95 -20.33
C LYS A 91 -19.84 -3.56 -20.52
N ASP A 92 -18.86 -3.21 -19.70
CA ASP A 92 -18.19 -1.91 -19.75
C ASP A 92 -17.44 -1.71 -21.07
N LEU A 93 -16.82 -2.77 -21.59
CA LEU A 93 -16.05 -2.68 -22.83
C LEU A 93 -16.95 -2.54 -24.07
N VAL A 94 -18.11 -3.20 -24.10
CA VAL A 94 -19.11 -3.02 -25.17
C VAL A 94 -19.66 -1.60 -25.16
N VAL A 95 -19.95 -1.05 -23.97
CA VAL A 95 -20.41 0.34 -23.84
C VAL A 95 -19.33 1.33 -24.30
N ALA A 96 -18.06 1.05 -24.03
CA ALA A 96 -16.95 1.91 -24.43
C ALA A 96 -16.66 1.86 -25.94
N PHE A 97 -16.93 0.74 -26.60
CA PHE A 97 -16.63 0.51 -28.01
C PHE A 97 -17.83 -0.08 -28.76
N PRO A 98 -18.93 0.68 -28.91
CA PRO A 98 -20.09 0.20 -29.66
C PRO A 98 -19.74 0.01 -31.14
N ASP A 99 -20.36 -0.97 -31.78
CA ASP A 99 -20.15 -1.24 -33.21
C ASP A 99 -20.55 -0.05 -34.08
N CYS A 100 -19.67 0.32 -35.01
CA CYS A 100 -19.87 1.42 -35.97
C CYS A 100 -21.03 1.18 -36.97
N GLU A 101 -21.69 0.02 -36.96
CA GLU A 101 -22.71 -0.34 -37.95
C GLU A 101 -24.14 0.17 -37.64
N THR A 102 -24.30 1.13 -36.74
CA THR A 102 -25.55 1.91 -36.64
C THR A 102 -25.41 3.27 -37.34
N PRO A 103 -25.71 3.36 -38.65
CA PRO A 103 -25.77 4.63 -39.34
C PRO A 103 -27.10 5.33 -39.02
N ALA A 104 -27.19 5.96 -37.84
CA ALA A 104 -28.19 7.00 -37.59
C ALA A 104 -27.83 7.84 -36.35
N THR A 105 -27.11 8.93 -36.59
CA THR A 105 -27.28 10.19 -35.84
C THR A 105 -26.66 10.28 -34.44
N THR A 106 -25.33 10.12 -34.28
CA THR A 106 -24.67 10.72 -33.09
C THR A 106 -23.19 11.08 -33.31
N GLU A 107 -22.90 12.10 -34.10
CA GLU A 107 -21.56 12.73 -34.17
C GLU A 107 -21.20 13.59 -32.92
N ALA A 108 -21.87 13.43 -31.78
CA ALA A 108 -21.75 14.36 -30.65
C ALA A 108 -21.15 13.83 -29.33
N SER A 109 -20.85 12.53 -29.17
CA SER A 109 -20.66 11.98 -27.80
C SER A 109 -19.33 11.30 -27.45
N ILE A 110 -18.30 11.32 -28.31
CA ILE A 110 -16.99 10.75 -27.93
C ILE A 110 -16.12 11.73 -27.10
N HIS A 111 -16.51 13.00 -26.99
CA HIS A 111 -15.82 13.97 -26.13
C HIS A 111 -16.31 14.02 -24.66
N GLN A 112 -17.33 13.24 -24.26
CA GLN A 112 -17.99 13.39 -22.95
C GLN A 112 -17.80 12.26 -21.93
N LEU A 113 -17.09 11.17 -22.25
CA LEU A 113 -16.86 10.07 -21.30
C LEU A 113 -15.38 9.84 -20.93
N ILE A 114 -14.55 10.88 -21.03
CA ILE A 114 -13.29 10.92 -20.28
C ILE A 114 -13.63 11.55 -18.92
N PRO A 115 -13.53 10.83 -17.79
CA PRO A 115 -13.67 11.42 -16.48
C PRO A 115 -12.68 12.58 -16.36
N SER A 116 -13.25 13.77 -16.29
CA SER A 116 -12.70 15.05 -15.85
C SER A 116 -11.19 15.08 -15.72
N ARG A 117 -10.53 15.86 -16.59
CA ARG A 117 -9.25 16.51 -16.29
C ARG A 117 -9.30 17.09 -14.88
N LEU A 118 -8.80 16.34 -13.88
CA LEU A 118 -8.51 16.91 -12.58
C LEU A 118 -7.52 18.05 -12.84
N ALA A 119 -7.87 19.24 -12.36
CA ALA A 119 -7.02 20.41 -12.46
C ALA A 119 -5.64 20.07 -11.88
N LEU A 120 -4.57 20.59 -12.48
CA LEU A 120 -3.19 20.37 -12.04
C LEU A 120 -3.01 20.60 -10.52
N ASP A 121 -3.79 21.51 -9.94
CA ASP A 121 -3.86 21.76 -8.50
C ASP A 121 -4.29 20.56 -7.67
N THR A 122 -5.15 19.69 -8.20
CA THR A 122 -5.55 18.45 -7.51
C THR A 122 -4.39 17.45 -7.46
N ILE A 123 -3.59 17.35 -8.52
CA ILE A 123 -2.39 16.49 -8.56
C ILE A 123 -1.35 17.01 -7.55
N LEU A 124 -1.16 18.33 -7.46
CA LEU A 124 -0.23 18.94 -6.52
C LEU A 124 -0.70 18.82 -5.07
N ASN A 125 -1.99 19.04 -4.81
CA ASN A 125 -2.57 18.82 -3.49
C ASN A 125 -2.50 17.33 -3.10
N MET A 126 -2.60 16.39 -4.05
CA MET A 126 -2.50 14.95 -3.75
C MET A 126 -1.06 14.47 -3.46
N VAL A 127 -0.04 15.15 -3.99
CA VAL A 127 1.38 14.91 -3.64
C VAL A 127 1.72 15.46 -2.24
N GLU A 128 1.03 16.49 -1.78
CA GLU A 128 1.20 17.05 -0.43
C GLU A 128 0.71 16.10 0.69
N TYR A 129 -0.14 15.11 0.37
CA TYR A 129 -0.75 14.17 1.33
C TYR A 129 -0.21 12.73 1.27
N ASP A 130 1.08 12.53 0.96
CA ASP A 130 1.77 11.23 1.07
C ASP A 130 1.20 10.12 0.17
N LEU A 131 1.18 10.37 -1.14
CA LEU A 131 0.89 9.31 -2.10
C LEU A 131 2.09 8.36 -2.26
N ASP A 132 1.79 7.07 -2.13
CA ASP A 132 2.65 5.96 -2.54
C ASP A 132 3.11 6.12 -4.00
N HIS A 133 4.37 5.78 -4.26
CA HIS A 133 5.07 6.03 -5.52
C HIS A 133 4.34 5.41 -6.72
N GLY A 134 3.66 4.27 -6.52
CA GLY A 134 2.86 3.61 -7.55
C GLY A 134 1.62 4.42 -7.97
N LYS A 135 0.96 5.08 -7.02
CA LYS A 135 -0.21 5.93 -7.30
C LYS A 135 0.16 7.24 -7.97
N ALA A 136 1.28 7.85 -7.58
CA ALA A 136 1.78 9.06 -8.24
C ALA A 136 2.15 8.78 -9.71
N GLN A 137 2.82 7.64 -9.98
CA GLN A 137 3.18 7.22 -11.33
C GLN A 137 1.94 6.94 -12.19
N ALA A 138 0.94 6.23 -11.63
CA ALA A 138 -0.34 6.01 -12.30
C ALA A 138 -1.05 7.35 -12.63
N THR A 139 -1.01 8.31 -11.72
CA THR A 139 -1.65 9.64 -11.91
C THR A 139 -0.94 10.46 -13.00
N ILE A 140 0.40 10.43 -13.07
CA ILE A 140 1.17 11.09 -14.13
C ILE A 140 0.89 10.45 -15.50
N CYS A 141 0.81 9.11 -15.55
CA CYS A 141 0.46 8.38 -16.77
C CYS A 141 -0.97 8.68 -17.25
N MET A 142 -1.92 8.83 -16.33
CA MET A 142 -3.32 9.17 -16.63
C MET A 142 -3.48 10.57 -17.23
N HIS A 143 -2.64 11.53 -16.84
CA HIS A 143 -2.81 12.92 -17.24
C HIS A 143 -2.07 13.37 -18.50
N GLN A 144 -1.18 12.54 -19.06
CA GLN A 144 -0.36 12.82 -20.26
C GLN A 144 -0.12 14.33 -20.48
N PRO A 145 0.75 14.97 -19.67
CA PRO A 145 0.99 16.41 -19.78
C PRO A 145 1.43 16.73 -21.22
N THR A 146 0.56 17.46 -21.93
CA THR A 146 0.72 17.79 -23.34
C THR A 146 1.82 18.86 -23.44
N GLY A 147 3.07 18.41 -23.49
CA GLY A 147 4.27 19.24 -23.64
C GLY A 147 5.35 18.98 -22.58
N ASP A 148 6.58 18.76 -23.04
CA ASP A 148 7.77 18.46 -22.24
C ASP A 148 7.98 19.47 -21.10
N ARG A 149 7.66 20.75 -21.35
CA ARG A 149 7.78 21.81 -20.34
C ARG A 149 6.87 21.60 -19.13
N LYS A 150 5.67 21.05 -19.32
CA LYS A 150 4.74 20.74 -18.22
C LYS A 150 5.14 19.46 -17.50
N LEU A 151 5.59 18.44 -18.23
CA LEU A 151 6.10 17.21 -17.65
C LEU A 151 7.32 17.48 -16.76
N LEU A 152 8.30 18.23 -17.26
CA LEU A 152 9.50 18.60 -16.50
C LEU A 152 9.17 19.42 -15.26
N LYS A 153 8.14 20.28 -15.31
CA LYS A 153 7.67 21.03 -14.13
C LYS A 153 7.10 20.09 -13.06
N ILE A 154 6.26 19.12 -13.46
CA ILE A 154 5.68 18.13 -12.55
C ILE A 154 6.79 17.25 -11.93
N LEU A 155 7.74 16.77 -12.74
CA LEU A 155 8.87 15.98 -12.25
C LEU A 155 9.76 16.77 -11.29
N SER A 156 10.03 18.04 -11.61
CA SER A 156 10.77 18.97 -10.74
C SER A 156 10.07 19.21 -9.40
N GLU A 157 8.76 19.43 -9.41
CA GLU A 157 7.97 19.63 -8.19
C GLU A 157 7.90 18.36 -7.35
N PHE A 158 7.81 17.19 -8.00
CA PHE A 158 7.90 15.89 -7.34
C PHE A 158 9.26 15.69 -6.64
N ASP A 159 10.36 16.00 -7.33
CA ASP A 159 11.71 15.94 -6.76
C ASP A 159 11.93 16.93 -5.62
N ALA A 160 11.33 18.12 -5.70
CA ALA A 160 11.34 19.10 -4.60
C ALA A 160 10.60 18.57 -3.37
N CYS A 161 9.43 17.97 -3.56
CA CYS A 161 8.65 17.37 -2.47
C CYS A 161 9.39 16.19 -1.82
N ARG A 162 9.98 15.29 -2.63
CA ARG A 162 10.80 14.17 -2.14
C ARG A 162 11.96 14.64 -1.26
N ARG A 163 12.68 15.69 -1.67
CA ARG A 163 13.77 16.28 -0.86
C ARG A 163 13.26 16.86 0.46
N LYS A 164 12.10 17.52 0.46
CA LYS A 164 11.46 18.06 1.67
C LYS A 164 11.05 16.94 2.63
N GLN A 165 10.50 15.84 2.13
CA GLN A 165 10.11 14.69 2.94
C GLN A 165 11.32 13.98 3.55
N GLN A 166 12.38 13.76 2.76
CA GLN A 166 13.64 13.19 3.28
C GLN A 166 14.25 14.08 4.36
N ALA A 167 14.16 15.40 4.22
CA ALA A 167 14.59 16.34 5.27
C ALA A 167 13.75 16.22 6.56
N MET A 168 12.44 15.97 6.45
CA MET A 168 11.57 15.77 7.61
C MET A 168 11.79 14.40 8.28
N GLN A 169 11.98 13.33 7.50
CA GLN A 169 12.27 12.00 8.04
C GLN A 169 13.66 11.92 8.68
N SER A 170 14.67 12.58 8.11
CA SER A 170 16.00 12.66 8.73
C SER A 170 16.00 13.49 10.03
N GLN A 171 15.07 14.44 10.19
CA GLN A 171 14.83 15.10 11.48
C GLN A 171 14.06 14.19 12.47
N SER A 172 13.11 13.40 12.00
CA SER A 172 12.37 12.45 12.84
C SER A 172 13.26 11.30 13.34
N SER A 173 14.19 10.82 12.51
CA SER A 173 15.10 9.72 12.84
C SER A 173 16.23 10.14 13.80
N ARG A 174 16.44 11.46 13.98
CA ARG A 174 17.29 12.01 15.04
C ARG A 174 16.55 12.22 16.37
N SER A 175 15.27 11.82 16.47
CA SER A 175 14.45 11.98 17.68
C SER A 175 14.16 10.66 18.43
N THR A 176 14.90 9.58 18.11
CA THR A 176 15.09 8.43 19.01
C THR A 176 16.46 8.42 19.67
N ASP A 177 17.17 9.55 19.64
CA ASP A 177 17.90 9.91 20.84
C ASP A 177 16.84 10.36 21.84
N VAL A 178 16.66 9.50 22.85
CA VAL A 178 16.20 9.87 24.19
C VAL A 178 16.52 11.35 24.39
N PRO A 179 15.55 12.22 24.77
CA PRO A 179 15.92 13.48 25.37
C PRO A 179 16.80 13.06 26.53
N SER A 180 18.11 13.17 26.33
CA SER A 180 19.03 13.39 27.41
C SER A 180 18.37 14.56 28.11
N LEU A 181 17.65 14.24 29.19
CA LEU A 181 17.19 15.19 30.18
C LEU A 181 18.29 16.25 30.25
N PRO A 182 17.97 17.55 30.39
CA PRO A 182 19.00 18.47 30.85
C PRO A 182 19.60 17.76 32.05
N ARG A 183 20.87 17.31 31.91
CA ARG A 183 21.55 16.62 33.00
C ARG A 183 21.52 17.67 34.06
N CYS A 184 20.59 17.51 35.00
CA CYS A 184 20.73 18.05 36.32
C CYS A 184 22.15 17.63 36.66
N ARG A 185 23.05 18.60 36.73
CA ARG A 185 24.42 18.40 37.15
C ARG A 185 24.35 18.05 38.63
N GLU A 186 23.77 16.89 38.95
CA GLU A 186 24.19 16.16 40.12
C GLU A 186 25.61 15.74 39.79
N LYS A 187 26.51 16.43 40.49
CA LYS A 187 27.94 16.26 40.45
C LYS A 187 28.18 14.78 40.77
N PHE A 188 28.25 13.94 39.74
CA PHE A 188 28.72 12.56 39.89
C PHE A 188 30.07 12.67 40.55
N VAL A 189 30.13 12.17 41.78
CA VAL A 189 31.36 12.10 42.57
C VAL A 189 32.29 11.20 41.76
N LYS A 190 33.29 11.83 41.16
CA LYS A 190 34.27 11.21 40.28
C LYS A 190 35.03 10.15 41.07
N GLY A 191 34.70 8.87 40.90
CA GLY A 191 35.55 7.79 41.42
C GLY A 191 34.91 6.46 41.84
N SER A 192 33.58 6.27 41.81
CA SER A 192 32.97 5.01 42.24
C SER A 192 32.94 3.92 41.15
N CYS A 193 33.31 2.70 41.52
CA CYS A 193 33.26 1.51 40.67
C CYS A 193 31.81 1.14 40.32
N PHE A 194 31.50 1.02 39.03
CA PHE A 194 30.15 0.67 38.54
C PHE A 194 29.66 -0.74 38.93
N ARG A 195 30.53 -1.60 39.47
CA ARG A 195 30.14 -2.96 39.91
C ARG A 195 29.75 -3.02 41.38
N CYS A 196 30.44 -2.30 42.26
CA CYS A 196 30.24 -2.39 43.72
C CYS A 196 29.92 -1.04 44.39
N GLY A 197 29.94 0.08 43.64
CA GLY A 197 29.68 1.42 44.16
C GLY A 197 30.84 2.04 44.98
N GLN A 198 31.88 1.28 45.32
CA GLN A 198 33.02 1.75 46.12
C GLN A 198 34.00 2.60 45.28
N SER A 199 34.57 3.65 45.85
CA SER A 199 35.58 4.48 45.17
C SER A 199 37.00 3.90 45.24
N GLY A 200 37.84 4.22 44.25
CA GLY A 200 39.28 3.90 44.28
C GLY A 200 39.73 2.76 43.37
N HIS A 201 38.84 2.16 42.59
CA HIS A 201 39.20 1.19 41.55
C HIS A 201 38.25 1.27 40.34
N HIS A 202 38.73 0.84 39.18
CA HIS A 202 37.91 0.70 37.96
C HIS A 202 37.26 -0.69 37.89
N LYS A 203 36.23 -0.83 37.06
CA LYS A 203 35.44 -2.07 36.89
C LYS A 203 36.30 -3.33 36.67
N ILE A 204 37.43 -3.19 35.99
CA ILE A 204 38.38 -4.26 35.69
C ILE A 204 39.19 -4.75 36.90
N ASN A 205 39.27 -3.95 37.97
CA ASN A 205 40.03 -4.27 39.19
C ASN A 205 39.08 -4.47 40.40
N CYS A 206 37.80 -4.75 40.14
CA CYS A 206 36.82 -4.98 41.19
C CYS A 206 36.88 -6.45 41.65
N ASN A 207 37.41 -6.69 42.85
CA ASN A 207 37.59 -8.02 43.43
C ASN A 207 36.33 -8.56 44.15
N VAL A 208 35.14 -8.11 43.74
CA VAL A 208 33.88 -8.64 44.29
C VAL A 208 33.43 -9.80 43.39
N ASP A 209 33.59 -11.02 43.89
CA ASP A 209 33.07 -12.22 43.24
C ASP A 209 31.55 -12.20 43.29
N VAL A 210 30.93 -12.17 42.11
CA VAL A 210 29.48 -12.15 41.92
C VAL A 210 28.96 -13.57 42.01
N ASP A 211 29.12 -14.20 43.17
CA ASP A 211 28.51 -15.50 43.47
C ASP A 211 28.01 -15.48 44.90
N LYS A 212 26.89 -14.78 45.13
CA LYS A 212 25.92 -15.20 46.15
C LYS A 212 24.63 -14.41 46.09
N ASP A 213 23.56 -15.20 46.02
CA ASP A 213 22.18 -14.91 46.33
C ASP A 213 21.94 -13.66 47.20
N THR A 214 21.12 -12.75 46.70
CA THR A 214 20.21 -12.00 47.57
C THR A 214 18.86 -11.91 46.92
N SER A 215 18.14 -13.03 47.02
CA SER A 215 16.69 -13.10 46.97
C SER A 215 16.16 -12.19 48.09
N SER A 216 15.74 -10.98 47.73
CA SER A 216 14.90 -10.13 48.59
C SER A 216 13.57 -9.92 47.90
N LYS A 217 12.61 -10.69 48.41
CA LYS A 217 11.16 -10.63 48.25
C LYS A 217 10.64 -9.19 48.10
N MET A 218 9.97 -8.91 46.98
CA MET A 218 8.70 -8.18 46.99
C MET A 218 7.76 -8.84 46.00
N ALA A 219 6.79 -9.58 46.53
CA ALA A 219 5.66 -10.08 45.80
C ALA A 219 4.70 -8.90 45.55
N VAL A 220 4.66 -8.43 44.31
CA VAL A 220 3.51 -7.69 43.78
C VAL A 220 3.10 -8.44 42.51
N GLU A 221 1.98 -9.13 42.58
CA GLU A 221 1.25 -9.59 41.41
C GLU A 221 0.91 -8.37 40.55
N THR A 222 1.60 -8.20 39.44
CA THR A 222 1.08 -7.42 38.31
C THR A 222 1.12 -8.27 37.06
N LYS A 223 -0.08 -8.69 36.65
CA LYS A 223 -0.39 -9.21 35.32
C LYS A 223 0.24 -8.26 34.30
N ASN A 224 1.26 -8.73 33.58
CA ASN A 224 2.02 -7.99 32.57
C ASN A 224 1.17 -7.74 31.30
N GLY A 225 0.11 -6.96 31.44
CA GLY A 225 -0.63 -6.36 30.33
C GLY A 225 -0.25 -4.88 30.18
N PRO A 226 -0.19 -4.33 28.96
CA PRO A 226 -0.05 -2.89 28.76
C PRO A 226 -1.13 -2.13 29.53
N PRO A 227 -0.82 -0.96 30.12
CA PRO A 227 -1.82 -0.18 30.84
C PRO A 227 -2.97 0.18 29.89
N THR A 228 -4.19 -0.15 30.32
CA THR A 228 -5.44 0.22 29.65
C THR A 228 -6.02 1.47 30.31
N CYS A 229 -6.50 2.40 29.50
CA CYS A 229 -7.14 3.60 30.00
C CYS A 229 -8.55 3.29 30.51
N SER A 230 -8.85 3.60 31.77
CA SER A 230 -10.17 3.39 32.38
C SER A 230 -11.30 4.20 31.72
N TYR A 231 -10.99 5.33 31.08
CA TYR A 231 -11.98 6.20 30.43
C TYR A 231 -12.35 5.72 29.01
N CYS A 232 -11.36 5.53 28.12
CA CYS A 232 -11.60 5.18 26.71
C CYS A 232 -11.40 3.69 26.39
N LYS A 233 -10.92 2.89 27.35
CA LYS A 233 -10.66 1.44 27.24
C LYS A 233 -9.59 1.03 26.23
N ASN A 234 -8.86 1.98 25.65
CA ASN A 234 -7.75 1.70 24.76
C ASN A 234 -6.46 1.40 25.55
N VAL A 235 -5.62 0.53 24.99
CA VAL A 235 -4.27 0.21 25.50
C VAL A 235 -3.28 1.34 25.18
N GLY A 236 -2.24 1.50 26.00
CA GLY A 236 -1.08 2.36 25.70
C GLY A 236 -1.07 3.73 26.39
N HIS A 237 -2.07 4.07 27.20
CA HIS A 237 -2.06 5.25 28.07
C HIS A 237 -2.91 5.04 29.32
N THR A 238 -2.69 5.86 30.35
CA THR A 238 -3.50 5.91 31.57
C THR A 238 -4.53 7.05 31.48
N GLU A 239 -5.58 6.99 32.30
CA GLU A 239 -6.66 8.00 32.32
C GLU A 239 -6.19 9.47 32.42
N PRO A 240 -5.16 9.84 33.21
CA PRO A 240 -4.65 11.22 33.26
C PRO A 240 -4.09 11.71 31.92
N ASN A 241 -3.69 10.80 31.04
CA ASN A 241 -3.11 11.09 29.73
C ASN A 241 -4.09 10.83 28.57
N CYS A 242 -5.38 10.65 28.86
CA CYS A 242 -6.38 10.36 27.84
C CYS A 242 -6.76 11.62 27.04
N TRP A 243 -6.41 11.65 25.75
CA TRP A 243 -6.77 12.75 24.86
C TRP A 243 -8.28 12.93 24.67
N SER A 244 -9.06 11.84 24.76
CA SER A 244 -10.53 11.93 24.72
C SER A 244 -11.11 12.65 25.94
N LYS A 245 -10.38 12.66 27.07
CA LYS A 245 -10.81 13.31 28.32
C LYS A 245 -10.27 14.73 28.45
N HIS A 246 -8.99 14.95 28.09
CA HIS A 246 -8.29 16.21 28.32
C HIS A 246 -8.09 17.08 27.06
N GLY A 247 -8.49 16.58 25.88
CA GLY A 247 -8.23 17.24 24.60
C GLY A 247 -6.78 17.08 24.15
N ARG A 248 -6.52 17.33 22.86
CA ARG A 248 -5.14 17.33 22.35
C ARG A 248 -4.40 18.57 22.85
N PRO A 249 -3.17 18.45 23.37
CA PRO A 249 -2.37 19.62 23.73
C PRO A 249 -2.21 20.53 22.51
N LYS A 250 -2.48 21.83 22.67
CA LYS A 250 -2.28 22.81 21.60
C LYS A 250 -0.78 22.87 21.30
N LYS A 251 -0.38 22.47 20.09
CA LYS A 251 1.03 22.55 19.65
C LYS A 251 1.48 24.01 19.75
N ALA A 252 2.45 24.28 20.61
CA ALA A 252 3.06 25.60 20.70
C ALA A 252 3.79 25.89 19.37
N ILE A 253 3.41 26.99 18.72
CA ILE A 253 4.04 27.44 17.47
C ILE A 253 5.41 28.02 17.86
N VAL A 254 6.47 27.25 17.60
CA VAL A 254 7.84 27.73 17.76
C VAL A 254 8.13 28.70 16.61
N VAL A 255 8.03 30.00 16.90
CA VAL A 255 8.51 31.06 16.00
C VAL A 255 10.04 30.98 15.99
N LYS A 256 10.61 30.43 14.91
CA LYS A 256 12.06 30.51 14.67
C LYS A 256 12.41 31.95 14.30
N LYS A 257 13.30 32.54 15.10
CA LYS A 257 13.86 33.88 14.93
C LYS A 257 15.11 33.82 14.06
#